data_AF-A0A355EVV6-F1
#
_entry.id   AF-A0A355EVV6-F1
#
_cell.length_a   1.000
_cell.length_b   1.000
_cell.length_c   1.000
_cell.angle_alpha   90.00
_cell.angle_beta   90.00
_cell.angle_gamma   90.00
#
_symmetry.space_group_name_H-M   'P 1'
#
loop_
_entity.id
_entity.type
_entity.pdbx_description
1 polymer ?
#
loop_
_entity_poly.entity_id
_entity_poly.type
_entity_poly.pdbx_seq_one_letter_code
_entity_poly.pdbx_strand_id
1 'polypeptide(L)'
;MIAAVAASPQARLDSLPLLAEETLQRLSLGHNDTAADYPREACVHQLFEEQAQRAPDQIAAVCGGLRMTFRELDRRANRLAHHL
;
A
#
# COMPACT_ATOMS: atom_id res chain seq x y z
N MET A 1 -20.04 -11.35 25.24
CA MET A 1 -19.35 -11.34 26.56
C MET A 1 -20.02 -12.23 27.60
N ILE A 2 -21.26 -11.97 28.07
CA ILE A 2 -21.87 -12.77 29.16
C ILE A 2 -22.00 -14.26 28.78
N ALA A 3 -22.39 -14.57 27.54
CA ALA A 3 -22.46 -15.95 27.05
C ALA A 3 -21.09 -16.65 26.98
N ALA A 4 -20.02 -15.93 26.65
CA ALA A 4 -18.67 -16.49 26.56
C ALA A 4 -18.06 -16.79 27.94
N VAL A 5 -18.34 -15.92 28.93
CA VAL A 5 -17.95 -16.13 30.34
C VAL A 5 -18.74 -17.30 30.96
N ALA A 6 -20.03 -17.44 30.61
CA ALA A 6 -20.87 -18.54 31.09
C ALA A 6 -20.46 -19.90 30.49
N ALA A 7 -19.99 -19.94 29.24
CA ALA A 7 -19.57 -21.16 28.56
C ALA A 7 -18.17 -21.66 28.98
N SER A 8 -17.31 -20.77 29.50
CA SER A 8 -15.94 -21.15 29.91
C SER A 8 -15.44 -20.28 31.07
N PRO A 9 -15.90 -20.53 32.31
CA PRO A 9 -15.61 -19.69 33.47
C PRO A 9 -14.14 -19.72 33.93
N GLN A 10 -13.34 -20.67 33.46
CA GLN A 10 -11.89 -20.76 33.73
C GLN A 10 -11.01 -20.16 32.63
N ALA A 11 -11.59 -19.68 31.53
CA ALA A 11 -10.84 -19.05 30.46
C ALA A 11 -10.25 -17.72 30.94
N ARG A 12 -8.99 -17.47 30.58
CA ARG A 12 -8.32 -16.22 30.91
C ARG A 12 -9.06 -15.06 30.22
N LEU A 13 -9.31 -13.99 30.96
CA LEU A 13 -10.11 -12.85 30.50
C LEU A 13 -9.55 -12.18 29.22
N ASP A 14 -8.24 -12.33 28.97
CA ASP A 14 -7.52 -11.87 27.79
C ASP A 14 -7.81 -12.69 26.51
N SER A 15 -8.33 -13.90 26.65
CA SER A 15 -8.63 -14.83 25.54
C SER A 15 -10.10 -14.81 25.09
N LEU A 16 -10.96 -14.10 25.82
CA LEU A 16 -12.38 -14.05 25.51
C LEU A 16 -12.65 -13.04 24.39
N PRO A 17 -13.39 -13.43 23.33
CA PRO A 17 -13.78 -12.49 22.29
C PRO A 17 -14.69 -11.40 22.88
N LEU A 18 -14.14 -10.19 22.98
CA LEU A 18 -14.84 -9.00 23.49
C LEU A 18 -15.93 -8.53 22.52
N LEU A 19 -15.72 -8.79 21.22
CA LEU A 19 -16.64 -8.46 20.13
C LEU A 19 -17.43 -9.69 19.72
N ALA A 20 -18.73 -9.50 19.45
CA ALA A 20 -19.54 -10.54 18.84
C ALA A 20 -19.02 -10.84 17.42
N GLU A 21 -19.11 -12.10 17.00
CA GLU A 21 -18.61 -12.57 15.71
C GLU A 21 -19.20 -11.81 14.52
N GLU A 22 -20.48 -11.45 14.60
CA GLU A 22 -21.17 -10.60 13.61
C GLU A 22 -20.55 -9.20 13.49
N THR A 23 -20.07 -8.64 14.61
CA THR A 23 -19.41 -7.32 14.60
C THR A 23 -18.00 -7.42 14.02
N LEU A 24 -17.26 -8.50 14.33
CA LEU A 24 -15.97 -8.79 13.71
C LEU A 24 -16.11 -8.97 12.19
N GLN A 25 -17.11 -9.74 11.75
CA GLN A 25 -17.38 -9.94 10.33
C GLN A 25 -17.74 -8.62 9.63
N ARG A 26 -18.57 -7.77 10.23
CA ARG A 26 -18.92 -6.46 9.66
C ARG A 26 -17.72 -5.52 9.55
N LEU A 27 -16.82 -5.51 10.53
CA LEU A 27 -15.59 -4.72 10.48
C LEU A 27 -14.64 -5.25 9.39
N SER A 28 -14.48 -6.58 9.27
CA SER A 28 -13.60 -7.18 8.28
C SER A 28 -14.11 -7.05 6.84
N LEU A 29 -15.41 -7.25 6.60
CA LEU A 29 -15.97 -7.25 5.25
C LEU A 29 -16.34 -5.84 4.76
N GLY A 30 -16.74 -4.94 5.65
CA GLY A 30 -17.20 -3.60 5.28
C GLY A 30 -16.12 -2.52 5.26
N HIS A 31 -15.05 -2.67 6.06
CA HIS A 31 -14.00 -1.65 6.18
C HIS A 31 -12.60 -2.13 5.78
N ASN A 32 -12.35 -3.44 5.74
CA ASN A 32 -11.05 -4.00 5.40
C ASN A 32 -11.02 -4.67 4.02
N ASP A 33 -12.09 -4.55 3.22
CA ASP A 33 -12.08 -4.96 1.80
C ASP A 33 -11.35 -3.91 0.95
N THR A 34 -10.03 -3.83 1.14
CA THR A 34 -9.14 -2.96 0.37
C THR A 34 -8.40 -3.74 -0.72
N ALA A 35 -8.92 -4.90 -1.10
CA ALA A 35 -8.34 -5.71 -2.16
C ALA A 35 -8.52 -4.96 -3.50
N ALA A 36 -7.42 -4.51 -4.06
CA ALA A 36 -7.38 -3.94 -5.40
C ALA A 36 -6.35 -4.71 -6.23
N ASP A 37 -6.65 -4.90 -7.50
CA ASP A 37 -5.68 -5.43 -8.46
C ASP A 37 -4.66 -4.35 -8.79
N TYR A 38 -3.39 -4.68 -8.62
CA TYR A 38 -2.25 -3.86 -9.00
C TYR A 38 -1.10 -4.78 -9.43
N PRO A 39 -0.16 -4.32 -10.26
CA PRO A 39 0.95 -5.14 -10.71
C PRO A 39 1.90 -5.45 -9.53
N ARG A 40 1.72 -6.61 -8.90
CA ARG A 40 2.49 -7.06 -7.72
C ARG A 40 3.93 -7.42 -8.03
N GLU A 41 4.20 -7.78 -9.28
CA GLU A 41 5.52 -8.20 -9.74
C GLU A 41 6.36 -7.03 -10.26
N ALA A 42 5.74 -5.87 -10.51
CA ALA A 42 6.43 -4.69 -11.00
C ALA A 42 7.09 -3.92 -9.85
N CYS A 43 8.36 -3.59 -10.02
CA CYS A 43 9.05 -2.66 -9.15
C CYS A 43 8.60 -1.22 -9.43
N VAL A 44 8.65 -0.36 -8.42
CA VAL A 44 8.27 1.07 -8.56
C VAL A 44 9.08 1.78 -9.64
N HIS A 45 10.37 1.46 -9.78
CA HIS A 45 11.21 2.05 -10.83
C HIS A 45 10.76 1.63 -12.24
N GLN A 46 10.29 0.40 -12.43
CA GLN A 46 9.77 -0.08 -13.72
C GLN A 46 8.48 0.67 -14.10
N LEU A 47 7.58 0.88 -13.13
CA LEU A 47 6.37 1.69 -13.34
C LEU A 47 6.70 3.13 -13.72
N PHE A 48 7.77 3.69 -13.13
CA PHE A 48 8.27 5.01 -13.47
C PHE A 48 8.87 5.07 -14.89
N GLU A 49 9.68 4.09 -15.27
CA GLU A 49 10.27 3.96 -16.61
C GLU A 49 9.18 3.85 -17.69
N GLU A 50 8.14 3.06 -17.44
CA GLU A 50 6.98 2.98 -18.34
C GLU A 50 6.30 4.35 -18.51
N GLN A 51 6.12 5.08 -17.42
CA GLN A 51 5.54 6.43 -17.47
C GLN A 51 6.47 7.40 -18.23
N ALA A 52 7.78 7.27 -18.05
CA ALA A 52 8.76 8.07 -18.78
C ALA A 52 8.80 7.77 -20.28
N GLN A 53 8.48 6.54 -20.69
CA GLN A 53 8.31 6.19 -22.10
C GLN A 53 6.99 6.71 -22.68
N ARG A 54 5.89 6.63 -21.92
CA ARG A 54 4.57 7.11 -22.36
C ARG A 54 4.48 8.63 -22.45
N ALA A 55 5.15 9.34 -21.54
CA ALA A 55 5.02 10.78 -21.36
C ALA A 55 6.38 11.46 -21.09
N PRO A 56 7.36 11.32 -22.00
CA PRO A 56 8.75 11.70 -21.72
C PRO A 56 8.95 13.18 -21.43
N ASP A 57 8.16 14.04 -22.08
CA ASP A 57 8.33 15.50 -22.01
C ASP A 57 7.37 16.14 -20.97
N GLN A 58 6.59 15.34 -20.24
CA GLN A 58 5.80 15.82 -19.12
C GLN A 58 6.69 16.08 -17.90
N ILE A 59 6.31 17.07 -17.09
CA ILE A 59 7.03 17.41 -15.86
C ILE A 59 6.79 16.31 -14.82
N ALA A 60 7.87 15.65 -14.39
CA ALA A 60 7.86 14.61 -13.36
C ALA A 60 8.16 15.16 -11.95
N ALA A 61 8.98 16.21 -11.86
CA ALA A 61 9.38 16.81 -10.59
C ALA A 61 9.53 18.32 -10.71
N VAL A 62 9.14 19.01 -9.64
CA VAL A 62 9.35 20.46 -9.48
C VAL A 62 10.01 20.69 -8.13
N CYS A 63 11.16 21.37 -8.12
CA CYS A 63 11.87 21.75 -6.91
C CYS A 63 12.22 23.24 -7.01
N GLY A 64 11.43 24.07 -6.32
CA GLY A 64 11.50 25.52 -6.47
C GLY A 64 11.25 25.94 -7.92
N GLY A 65 12.23 26.64 -8.51
CA GLY A 65 12.18 27.06 -9.93
C GLY A 65 12.60 25.97 -10.92
N LEU A 66 13.19 24.87 -10.46
CA LEU A 66 13.61 23.78 -11.33
C LEU A 66 12.42 22.89 -11.67
N ARG A 67 12.22 22.64 -12.96
CA ARG A 67 11.27 21.66 -13.47
C ARG A 67 12.05 20.61 -14.23
N MET A 68 11.73 19.35 -14.00
CA MET A 68 12.36 18.23 -14.69
C MET A 68 11.30 17.38 -15.36
N THR A 69 11.56 17.00 -16.60
CA THR A 69 10.71 16.06 -17.33
C THR A 69 10.94 14.62 -16.87
N PHE A 70 10.00 13.73 -17.15
CA PHE A 70 10.18 12.29 -16.90
C PHE A 70 11.47 11.76 -17.55
N ARG A 71 11.73 12.15 -18.81
CA ARG A 71 12.94 11.75 -19.55
C ARG A 71 14.23 12.21 -18.86
N GLU A 72 14.26 13.44 -18.34
CA GLU A 72 15.43 13.98 -17.66
C GLU A 72 15.68 13.31 -16.32
N LEU A 73 14.61 13.05 -15.56
CA LEU A 73 14.70 12.39 -14.26
C LEU A 73 15.15 10.94 -14.42
N ASP A 74 14.55 10.21 -15.36
CA ASP A 74 14.92 8.83 -15.70
C ASP A 74 16.40 8.70 -16.08
N ARG A 75 16.88 9.54 -17.00
CA ARG A 75 18.30 9.53 -17.42
C ARG A 75 19.27 9.80 -16.27
N ARG A 76 18.92 10.67 -15.33
CA ARG A 76 19.76 10.95 -14.15
C ARG A 76 19.74 9.79 -13.16
N ALA A 77 18.57 9.21 -12.90
CA ALA A 77 18.44 8.03 -12.04
C ALA A 77 19.23 6.85 -12.60
N ASN A 78 19.08 6.56 -13.89
CA ASN A 78 19.82 5.50 -14.57
C ASN A 78 21.33 5.73 -14.54
N ARG A 79 21.80 6.96 -14.74
CA ARG A 79 23.23 7.28 -14.59
C ARG A 79 23.75 6.98 -13.19
N LEU A 80 23.00 7.38 -12.16
CA LEU A 80 23.38 7.09 -10.77
C LEU A 80 23.38 5.59 -10.48
N ALA A 81 22.39 4.84 -10.97
CA ALA A 81 22.32 3.39 -10.81
C ALA A 81 23.50 2.66 -11.46
N HIS A 82 24.05 3.16 -12.57
CA HIS A 82 25.28 2.60 -13.17
C HIS A 82 26.56 2.98 -12.41
N HIS A 83 26.50 3.99 -11.54
CA HIS A 83 27.63 4.41 -10.72
C HIS A 83 27.66 3.74 -9.33
N LEU A 84 26.58 3.07 -8.93
CA LEU A 84 26.42 2.35 -7.67
C LEU A 84 26.53 0.84 -7.89
#